data_AF-A0A6J7IP06-F1
#
_entry.id   AF-A0A6J7IP06-F1
#
_cell.length_a   1.000
_cell.length_b   1.000
_cell.length_c   1.000
_cell.angle_alpha   90.00
_cell.angle_beta   90.00
_cell.angle_gamma   90.00
#
_symmetry.space_group_name_H-M   'P 1'
#
loop_
_entity.id
_entity.type
_entity.pdbx_description
1 polymer ?
#
loop_
_entity_poly.entity_id
_entity_poly.type
_entity_poly.pdbx_seq_one_letter_code
_entity_poly.pdbx_strand_id
1 'polypeptide(L)'
;MRRLARTSILASTAALAAGIGAVVLVPMASAEPETEPAMPLGSAVLESPDLVVSMATVCDTAVEKAPEGGVVALQVKVENKGADDASNVNVNYGALPGLQGQNTEKTIKAGEAMTYTVPSADREWVARPAGAAAFASALDADFMNNITGGLLSYSCIPAPAEDPAE
;
A
#
# COMPACT_ATOMS: atom_id res chain seq x y z
N MET A 1 -49.31 -25.45 -37.27
CA MET A 1 -49.94 -24.23 -37.85
C MET A 1 -49.59 -23.02 -37.01
N ARG A 2 -49.18 -21.92 -37.66
CA ARG A 2 -49.18 -20.49 -37.20
C ARG A 2 -48.33 -20.16 -35.95
N ARG A 3 -47.14 -19.55 -36.05
CA ARG A 3 -46.75 -18.14 -36.34
C ARG A 3 -47.12 -17.10 -35.26
N LEU A 4 -46.12 -16.25 -34.96
CA LEU A 4 -46.14 -14.85 -34.45
C LEU A 4 -46.17 -14.69 -32.91
N ALA A 5 -45.44 -13.76 -32.25
CA ALA A 5 -44.61 -12.63 -32.69
C ALA A 5 -43.60 -12.22 -31.59
N ARG A 6 -42.59 -11.44 -32.03
CA ARG A 6 -41.58 -10.68 -31.28
C ARG A 6 -42.17 -9.48 -30.51
N THR A 7 -41.28 -8.81 -29.77
CA THR A 7 -41.24 -7.42 -29.22
C THR A 7 -41.61 -7.25 -27.74
N SER A 8 -41.03 -6.36 -26.93
CA SER A 8 -39.67 -5.81 -26.72
C SER A 8 -39.82 -4.67 -25.69
N ILE A 9 -38.87 -4.54 -24.75
CA ILE A 9 -38.48 -3.34 -23.97
C ILE A 9 -39.49 -2.84 -22.89
N LEU A 10 -39.03 -2.64 -21.65
CA LEU A 10 -38.78 -1.29 -21.08
C LEU A 10 -38.18 -1.36 -19.67
N ALA A 11 -37.21 -0.47 -19.48
CA ALA A 11 -36.48 -0.19 -18.26
C ALA A 11 -37.38 0.13 -17.07
N SER A 12 -36.98 -0.28 -15.87
CA SER A 12 -37.53 0.22 -14.62
C SER A 12 -36.43 0.96 -13.85
N THR A 13 -36.30 2.25 -14.16
CA THR A 13 -35.82 3.28 -13.24
C THR A 13 -37.03 4.12 -12.82
N ALA A 14 -37.42 4.02 -11.54
CA ALA A 14 -38.26 4.98 -10.81
C ALA A 14 -37.98 4.72 -9.32
N ALA A 15 -37.23 5.57 -8.61
CA ALA A 15 -37.68 6.81 -8.00
C ALA A 15 -38.88 6.62 -7.05
N LEU A 16 -38.58 6.47 -5.75
CA LEU A 16 -39.51 6.66 -4.62
C LEU A 16 -38.78 7.62 -3.68
N ALA A 17 -38.99 8.94 -3.79
CA ALA A 17 -40.16 9.71 -3.36
C ALA A 17 -40.30 9.76 -1.83
N ALA A 18 -40.21 10.99 -1.34
CA ALA A 18 -40.22 11.42 0.04
C ALA A 18 -41.44 10.93 0.84
N GLY A 19 -41.17 10.49 2.08
CA GLY A 19 -42.16 10.38 3.14
C GLY A 19 -41.94 11.52 4.14
N ILE A 20 -42.72 12.60 3.99
CA ILE A 20 -42.83 13.68 4.97
C ILE A 20 -43.99 13.30 5.90
N GLY A 21 -43.72 13.24 7.21
CA GLY A 21 -44.74 12.92 8.20
C GLY A 21 -44.45 13.57 9.55
N ALA A 22 -45.30 14.54 9.89
CA ALA A 22 -45.59 15.10 11.21
C ALA A 22 -44.57 16.09 11.82
N VAL A 23 -44.94 17.37 11.68
CA VAL A 23 -44.42 18.55 12.35
C VAL A 23 -44.79 18.51 13.84
N VAL A 24 -43.79 18.52 14.72
CA VAL A 24 -43.97 18.88 16.13
C VAL A 24 -43.67 20.38 16.25
N LEU A 25 -44.70 21.17 16.56
CA LEU A 25 -44.61 22.60 16.86
C LEU A 25 -43.95 22.80 18.24
N VAL A 26 -42.65 23.07 18.26
CA VAL A 26 -41.91 23.59 19.42
C VAL A 26 -41.81 25.12 19.26
N PRO A 27 -42.04 25.92 20.32
CA PRO A 27 -42.11 27.38 20.19
C PRO A 27 -40.76 27.96 19.74
N MET A 28 -40.84 28.83 18.73
CA MET A 28 -39.74 29.62 18.19
C MET A 28 -39.16 30.55 19.27
N ALA A 29 -37.92 30.28 19.68
CA ALA A 29 -37.03 31.29 20.21
C ALA A 29 -36.07 31.68 19.08
N SER A 30 -36.09 32.97 18.76
CA SER A 30 -35.31 33.65 17.72
C SER A 30 -33.85 33.19 17.64
N ALA A 31 -33.43 32.63 16.52
CA ALA A 31 -32.04 32.58 16.10
C ALA A 31 -32.03 32.72 14.57
N GLU A 32 -31.38 33.77 14.09
CA GLU A 32 -31.07 33.97 12.67
C GLU A 32 -30.47 32.69 12.07
N PRO A 33 -30.71 32.38 10.78
CA PRO A 33 -30.05 31.25 10.15
C PRO A 33 -28.54 31.46 10.25
N GLU A 34 -27.88 30.60 11.04
CA GLU A 34 -26.42 30.55 11.15
C GLU A 34 -25.84 30.52 9.74
N THR A 35 -25.05 31.55 9.45
CA THR A 35 -24.25 31.61 8.24
C THR A 35 -23.39 30.35 8.21
N GLU A 36 -23.45 29.55 7.14
CA GLU A 36 -22.47 28.48 6.93
C GLU A 36 -21.09 29.05 7.22
N PRO A 37 -20.29 28.41 8.10
CA PRO A 37 -19.02 29.00 8.51
C PRO A 37 -18.16 29.16 7.26
N ALA A 38 -17.87 30.41 6.93
CA ALA A 38 -16.90 30.75 5.91
C ALA A 38 -15.62 29.99 6.26
N MET A 39 -15.21 29.04 5.40
CA MET A 39 -13.97 28.31 5.61
C MET A 39 -12.84 29.33 5.73
N PRO A 40 -12.09 29.35 6.84
CA PRO A 40 -11.08 30.37 7.05
C PRO A 40 -10.07 30.28 5.91
N LEU A 41 -9.82 31.45 5.28
CA LEU A 41 -8.71 31.67 4.35
C LEU A 41 -7.43 31.18 5.03
N GLY A 42 -6.94 30.02 4.59
CA GLY A 42 -5.78 29.34 5.18
C GLY A 42 -5.91 27.82 5.37
N SER A 43 -7.05 27.21 5.04
CA SER A 43 -7.20 25.74 5.04
C SER A 43 -6.52 25.12 3.81
N ALA A 44 -5.23 24.79 3.93
CA ALA A 44 -4.59 23.89 2.98
C ALA A 44 -5.07 22.47 3.27
N VAL A 45 -5.85 21.90 2.34
CA VAL A 45 -6.04 20.45 2.28
C VAL A 45 -4.68 19.90 1.85
N LEU A 46 -3.91 19.33 2.78
CA LEU A 46 -2.73 18.55 2.44
C LEU A 46 -3.22 17.32 1.69
N GLU A 47 -2.87 17.20 0.42
CA GLU A 47 -3.09 15.96 -0.29
C GLU A 47 -2.19 14.89 0.34
N SER A 48 -2.80 13.73 0.45
CA SER A 48 -2.30 12.58 1.16
C SER A 48 -1.36 11.82 0.20
N PRO A 49 -0.07 11.57 0.52
CA PRO A 49 0.79 10.80 -0.37
C PRO A 49 0.22 9.40 -0.62
N ASP A 50 0.50 8.85 -1.81
CA ASP A 50 0.16 7.47 -2.20
C ASP A 50 1.46 6.66 -2.16
N LEU A 51 1.71 5.97 -1.05
CA LEU A 51 2.88 5.11 -0.91
C LEU A 51 2.55 3.68 -1.36
N VAL A 52 3.46 3.08 -2.13
CA VAL A 52 3.34 1.68 -2.54
C VAL A 52 4.53 0.91 -2.02
N VAL A 53 4.25 -0.10 -1.20
CA VAL A 53 5.28 -1.00 -0.66
C VAL A 53 5.30 -2.30 -1.46
N SER A 54 6.50 -2.71 -1.86
CA SER A 54 6.75 -4.01 -2.49
C SER A 54 7.93 -4.72 -1.83
N MET A 55 7.92 -6.04 -1.93
CA MET A 55 8.94 -6.91 -1.35
C MET A 55 9.47 -7.88 -2.40
N ALA A 56 10.76 -8.17 -2.30
CA ALA A 56 11.44 -9.18 -3.07
C ALA A 56 12.51 -9.87 -2.22
N THR A 57 13.00 -11.01 -2.72
CA THR A 57 14.18 -11.68 -2.21
C THR A 57 15.30 -11.59 -3.23
N VAL A 58 16.50 -11.29 -2.78
CA VAL A 58 17.71 -11.22 -3.62
C VAL A 58 18.86 -11.94 -2.93
N CYS A 59 19.92 -12.24 -3.69
CA CYS A 59 21.19 -12.63 -3.10
C CYS A 59 22.03 -11.38 -2.84
N ASP A 60 22.42 -11.20 -1.58
CA ASP A 60 23.35 -10.15 -1.19
C ASP A 60 24.76 -10.72 -1.05
N THR A 61 25.62 -10.34 -2.00
CA THR A 61 27.03 -10.72 -2.03
C THR A 61 27.94 -9.65 -1.42
N ALA A 62 27.38 -8.51 -0.99
CA ALA A 62 28.14 -7.44 -0.36
C ALA A 62 28.41 -7.68 1.13
N VAL A 63 27.73 -8.65 1.73
CA VAL A 63 27.93 -9.04 3.13
C VAL A 63 29.35 -9.58 3.33
N GLU A 64 30.10 -8.91 4.22
CA GLU A 64 31.46 -9.32 4.54
C GLU A 64 31.46 -10.75 5.12
N LYS A 65 32.38 -11.58 4.62
CA LYS A 65 32.50 -13.00 4.99
C LYS A 65 31.28 -13.88 4.64
N ALA A 66 30.40 -13.42 3.75
CA ALA A 66 29.35 -14.28 3.23
C ALA A 66 29.94 -15.46 2.43
N PRO A 67 29.27 -16.62 2.43
CA PRO A 67 29.59 -17.73 1.54
C PRO A 67 29.53 -17.31 0.06
N GLU A 68 30.17 -18.08 -0.81
CA GLU A 68 30.06 -17.90 -2.27
C GLU A 68 28.59 -17.86 -2.71
N GLY A 69 28.22 -16.94 -3.60
CA GLY A 69 26.82 -16.70 -3.99
C GLY A 69 26.02 -15.84 -2.99
N GLY A 70 26.59 -15.51 -1.83
CA GLY A 70 26.01 -14.60 -0.85
C GLY A 70 24.99 -15.24 0.07
N VAL A 71 24.22 -14.37 0.74
CA VAL A 71 23.09 -14.73 1.60
C VAL A 71 21.79 -14.20 1.01
N VAL A 72 20.67 -14.83 1.35
CA VAL A 72 19.35 -14.28 0.98
C VAL A 72 19.15 -12.99 1.76
N ALA A 73 18.67 -11.96 1.09
CA ALA A 73 18.30 -10.67 1.67
C ALA A 73 16.84 -10.34 1.38
N LEU A 74 16.19 -9.72 2.35
CA LEU A 74 14.88 -9.09 2.13
C LEU A 74 15.11 -7.73 1.47
N GLN A 75 14.55 -7.56 0.28
CA GLN A 75 14.48 -6.25 -0.36
C GLN A 75 13.09 -5.65 -0.16
N VAL A 76 13.04 -4.44 0.39
CA VAL A 76 11.80 -3.66 0.55
C VAL A 76 11.94 -2.41 -0.29
N LYS A 77 10.97 -2.16 -1.16
CA LYS A 77 10.91 -0.95 -1.98
C LYS A 77 9.65 -0.17 -1.60
N VAL A 78 9.82 1.13 -1.36
CA VAL A 78 8.74 2.07 -1.07
C VAL A 78 8.74 3.13 -2.15
N GLU A 79 7.66 3.24 -2.90
CA GLU A 79 7.49 4.20 -4.00
C GLU A 79 6.47 5.24 -3.61
N ASN A 80 6.79 6.53 -3.78
CA ASN A 80 5.80 7.58 -3.65
C ASN A 80 5.18 7.85 -5.03
N LYS A 81 3.93 7.39 -5.22
CA LYS A 81 3.13 7.61 -6.43
C LYS A 81 2.20 8.82 -6.31
N GLY A 82 2.17 9.46 -5.13
CA GLY A 82 1.42 10.68 -4.90
C GLY A 82 1.95 11.86 -5.69
N ALA A 83 1.14 12.92 -5.77
CA ALA A 83 1.52 14.19 -6.39
C ALA A 83 2.49 15.01 -5.52
N ASP A 84 2.50 14.76 -4.21
CA ASP A 84 3.27 15.50 -3.21
C ASP A 84 4.36 14.65 -2.55
N ASP A 85 5.34 15.34 -1.94
CA ASP A 85 6.42 14.73 -1.19
C ASP A 85 5.92 14.08 0.12
N ALA A 86 6.31 12.83 0.35
CA ALA A 86 6.02 12.12 1.60
C ALA A 86 7.11 12.45 2.64
N SER A 87 6.72 13.00 3.78
CA SER A 87 7.65 13.37 4.86
C SER A 87 7.57 12.41 6.05
N ASN A 88 8.72 12.22 6.73
CA ASN A 88 8.91 11.35 7.89
C ASN A 88 8.36 9.93 7.68
N VAL A 89 8.77 9.30 6.57
CA VAL A 89 8.29 7.96 6.21
C VAL A 89 9.00 6.91 7.06
N ASN A 90 8.23 6.20 7.87
CA ASN A 90 8.70 5.10 8.70
C ASN A 90 8.37 3.76 8.02
N VAL A 91 9.38 2.94 7.75
CA VAL A 91 9.25 1.66 7.04
C VAL A 91 9.61 0.53 7.99
N ASN A 92 8.63 -0.28 8.35
CA ASN A 92 8.77 -1.47 9.18
C ASN A 92 8.78 -2.70 8.30
N TYR A 93 9.65 -3.66 8.58
CA TYR A 93 9.76 -4.88 7.77
C TYR A 93 10.22 -6.07 8.59
N GLY A 94 9.93 -7.27 8.09
CA GLY A 94 10.46 -8.48 8.66
C GLY A 94 10.21 -9.73 7.81
N ALA A 95 11.03 -10.74 8.04
CA ALA A 95 10.86 -12.11 7.58
C ALA A 95 11.10 -13.06 8.76
N LEU A 96 10.15 -13.95 9.02
CA LEU A 96 10.18 -14.85 10.17
C LEU A 96 10.74 -16.23 9.79
N PRO A 97 11.68 -16.80 10.56
CA PRO A 97 12.22 -16.27 11.81
C PRO A 97 13.39 -15.28 11.59
N GLY A 98 13.57 -14.38 12.56
CA GLY A 98 14.87 -13.76 12.85
C GLY A 98 15.21 -12.44 12.14
N LEU A 99 14.60 -12.10 11.00
CA LEU A 99 14.87 -10.84 10.31
C LEU A 99 13.75 -9.84 10.58
N GLN A 100 14.03 -8.75 11.30
CA GLN A 100 13.07 -7.68 11.56
C GLN A 100 13.81 -6.34 11.67
N GLY A 101 13.19 -5.25 11.25
CA GLY A 101 13.80 -3.94 11.34
C GLY A 101 12.86 -2.79 10.99
N GLN A 102 13.41 -1.59 11.12
CA GLN A 102 12.73 -0.35 10.81
C GLN A 102 13.74 0.65 10.24
N ASN A 103 13.36 1.32 9.17
CA ASN A 103 14.09 2.46 8.60
C ASN A 103 13.21 3.71 8.63
N THR A 104 13.81 4.89 8.66
CA THR A 104 13.07 6.17 8.62
C THR A 104 13.71 7.09 7.60
N GLU A 105 12.90 7.58 6.67
CA GLU A 105 13.27 8.59 5.70
C GLU A 105 12.69 9.93 6.10
N LYS A 106 13.50 10.98 5.97
CA LYS A 106 13.02 12.35 6.19
C LYS A 106 12.01 12.74 5.12
N THR A 107 12.29 12.38 3.87
CA THR A 107 11.45 12.73 2.71
C THR A 107 11.64 11.70 1.61
N ILE A 108 10.54 11.30 0.96
CA ILE A 108 10.52 10.59 -0.31
C ILE A 108 9.75 11.48 -1.29
N LYS A 109 10.41 12.04 -2.31
CA LYS A 109 9.72 12.99 -3.20
C LYS A 109 8.66 12.31 -4.06
N ALA A 110 7.72 13.10 -4.57
CA ALA A 110 6.76 12.62 -5.56
C ALA A 110 7.46 11.94 -6.75
N GLY A 111 7.05 10.71 -7.07
CA GLY A 111 7.63 9.88 -8.13
C GLY A 111 8.99 9.22 -7.79
N GLU A 112 9.55 9.46 -6.59
CA GLU A 112 10.78 8.79 -6.15
C GLU A 112 10.48 7.46 -5.44
N ALA A 113 11.51 6.61 -5.38
CA ALA A 113 11.46 5.33 -4.69
C ALA A 113 12.71 5.13 -3.83
N MET A 114 12.50 4.55 -2.66
CA MET A 114 13.57 4.11 -1.75
C MET A 114 13.61 2.59 -1.71
N THR A 115 14.81 2.01 -1.65
CA THR A 115 15.00 0.56 -1.57
C THR A 115 15.93 0.22 -0.43
N TYR A 116 15.51 -0.73 0.39
CA TYR A 116 16.28 -1.28 1.50
C TYR A 116 16.58 -2.73 1.22
N THR A 117 17.86 -3.11 1.29
CA THR A 117 18.29 -4.51 1.22
C THR A 117 18.79 -4.90 2.60
N VAL A 118 18.15 -5.89 3.20
CA VAL A 118 18.43 -6.34 4.56
C VAL A 118 18.90 -7.79 4.47
N PRO A 119 20.21 -8.03 4.61
CA PRO A 119 20.75 -9.38 4.50
C PRO A 119 20.27 -10.25 5.66
N SER A 120 20.02 -11.52 5.37
CA SER A 120 19.81 -12.55 6.39
C SER A 120 21.12 -13.27 6.71
N ALA A 121 21.06 -14.21 7.66
CA ALA A 121 22.17 -15.13 7.91
C ALA A 121 22.11 -16.39 7.02
N ASP A 122 21.01 -16.59 6.29
CA ASP A 122 20.72 -17.83 5.59
C ASP A 122 21.06 -17.71 4.10
N ARG A 123 21.53 -18.81 3.51
CA ARG A 123 21.75 -18.92 2.06
C ARG A 123 20.50 -19.35 1.30
N GLU A 124 19.46 -19.78 2.00
CA GLU A 124 18.22 -20.24 1.38
C GLU A 124 17.03 -19.98 2.30
N TRP A 125 15.95 -19.48 1.71
CA TRP A 125 14.64 -19.34 2.34
C TRP A 125 13.64 -20.25 1.61
N VAL A 126 12.87 -21.00 2.39
CA VAL A 126 11.78 -21.84 1.87
C VAL A 126 10.48 -21.41 2.52
N ALA A 127 9.57 -20.89 1.72
CA ALA A 127 8.25 -20.42 2.13
C ALA A 127 8.30 -19.55 3.41
N ARG A 128 9.25 -18.61 3.46
CA ARG A 128 9.47 -17.75 4.62
C ARG A 128 8.40 -16.66 4.69
N PRO A 129 7.60 -16.57 5.76
CA PRO A 129 6.65 -15.48 5.93
C PRO A 129 7.40 -14.15 6.06
N ALA A 130 7.00 -13.17 5.27
CA ALA A 130 7.57 -11.84 5.31
C ALA A 130 6.49 -10.77 5.13
N GLY A 131 6.70 -9.61 5.74
CA GLY A 131 5.86 -8.44 5.56
C GLY A 131 6.65 -7.13 5.67
N ALA A 132 6.10 -6.09 5.07
CA ALA A 132 6.59 -4.72 5.17
C ALA A 132 5.42 -3.74 5.19
N ALA A 133 5.60 -2.63 5.92
CA ALA A 133 4.65 -1.55 6.01
C ALA A 133 5.35 -0.19 6.05
N ALA A 134 4.86 0.80 5.29
CA ALA A 134 5.37 2.17 5.30
C ALA A 134 4.31 3.17 5.79
N PHE A 135 4.72 4.13 6.62
CA PHE A 135 3.81 5.13 7.17
C PHE A 135 4.44 6.52 7.05
N ALA A 136 3.79 7.44 6.36
CA ALA A 136 4.16 8.85 6.33
C ALA A 136 3.44 9.64 7.44
N SER A 137 4.02 10.78 7.84
CA SER A 137 3.36 11.68 8.80
C SER A 137 2.19 12.46 8.19
N ALA A 138 2.19 12.64 6.86
CA ALA A 138 1.00 13.07 6.13
C ALA A 138 0.08 11.83 5.99
N LEU A 139 -1.23 11.99 6.17
CA LEU A 139 -2.22 10.92 5.98
C LEU A 139 -1.92 10.18 4.68
N ASP A 140 -2.12 8.86 4.59
CA ASP A 140 -1.94 8.10 3.33
C ASP A 140 -3.27 7.85 2.63
N ALA A 141 -3.33 8.09 1.33
CA ALA A 141 -4.58 8.09 0.58
C ALA A 141 -5.10 6.66 0.39
N ASP A 142 -4.18 5.69 0.31
CA ASP A 142 -4.49 4.28 0.16
C ASP A 142 -3.61 3.44 1.08
N PHE A 143 -3.96 3.49 2.37
CA PHE A 143 -3.31 2.71 3.42
C PHE A 143 -3.07 1.22 3.08
N MET A 144 -3.90 0.61 2.23
CA MET A 144 -3.70 -0.80 1.86
C MET A 144 -2.49 -1.00 0.95
N ASN A 145 -2.11 -0.02 0.13
CA ASN A 145 -0.91 -0.06 -0.71
C ASN A 145 0.38 0.07 0.12
N ASN A 146 0.27 0.61 1.32
CA ASN A 146 1.38 0.78 2.24
C ASN A 146 1.82 -0.51 2.90
N ILE A 147 1.08 -1.60 2.73
CA ILE A 147 1.32 -2.86 3.40
C ILE A 147 1.46 -3.94 2.33
N THR A 148 2.47 -4.77 2.49
CA THR A 148 2.67 -5.93 1.62
C THR A 148 3.22 -7.08 2.43
N GLY A 149 2.92 -8.30 2.01
CA GLY A 149 3.39 -9.49 2.68
C GLY A 149 3.05 -10.77 1.93
N GLY A 150 3.75 -11.84 2.28
CA GLY A 150 3.60 -13.12 1.61
C GLY A 150 4.62 -14.15 2.09
N LEU A 151 4.65 -15.29 1.38
CA LEU A 151 5.66 -16.32 1.57
C LEU A 151 6.73 -16.16 0.49
N LEU A 152 7.98 -15.99 0.92
CA LEU A 152 9.12 -15.78 0.03
C LEU A 152 10.01 -17.02 0.04
N SER A 153 10.45 -17.45 -1.15
CA SER A 153 11.41 -18.56 -1.31
C SER A 153 12.51 -18.14 -2.25
N TYR A 154 13.75 -18.38 -1.87
CA TYR A 154 14.91 -18.01 -2.68
C TYR A 154 16.14 -18.80 -2.24
N SER A 155 17.02 -19.16 -3.18
CA SER A 155 18.26 -19.89 -2.89
C SER A 155 19.44 -19.17 -3.54
N CYS A 156 20.44 -18.88 -2.72
CA CYS A 156 21.71 -18.26 -3.11
C CYS A 156 22.85 -19.28 -3.20
N ILE A 157 22.52 -20.57 -3.14
CA ILE A 157 23.48 -21.65 -3.31
C ILE A 157 23.75 -21.80 -4.82
N PRO A 158 25.01 -21.62 -5.29
CA PRO A 158 25.35 -21.84 -6.69
C PRO A 158 24.98 -23.25 -7.14
N ALA A 159 24.53 -23.37 -8.39
CA ALA A 159 24.39 -24.67 -9.01
C ALA A 159 25.76 -25.38 -9.05
N PRO A 160 25.80 -26.72 -8.91
CA PRO A 160 27.03 -27.46 -9.11
C PRO A 160 27.57 -27.17 -10.52
N ALA A 161 28.90 -27.04 -10.65
CA ALA A 161 29.52 -26.93 -11.97
C ALA A 161 29.17 -28.18 -12.77
N GLU A 162 28.65 -28.00 -13.99
CA GLU A 162 28.47 -29.10 -14.91
C GLU A 162 29.87 -29.62 -15.27
N ASP A 163 30.14 -30.89 -14.98
CA ASP A 163 31.36 -31.54 -15.47
C ASP A 163 31.34 -31.45 -17.01
N PRO A 164 32.46 -31.08 -17.66
CA PRO A 164 32.51 -31.04 -19.10
C PRO A 164 32.14 -32.43 -19.64
N ALA A 165 31.12 -32.48 -20.50
CA ALA A 165 30.69 -33.72 -21.14
C ALA A 165 31.89 -34.40 -21.81
N GLU A 166 32.18 -35.65 -21.40
CA GLU A 166 33.22 -36.51 -22.00
C GLU A 166 32.95 -36.82 -23.48
#